data_AF-A0A2I2L244-F1
#
_entry.id   AF-A0A2I2L244-F1
#
_cell.length_a   1.000
_cell.length_b   1.000
_cell.length_c   1.000
_cell.angle_alpha   90.00
_cell.angle_beta   90.00
_cell.angle_gamma   90.00
#
_symmetry.space_group_name_H-M   'P 1'
#
loop_
_entity.id
_entity.type
_entity.pdbx_description
1 polymer ?
#
loop_
_entity_poly.entity_id
_entity_poly.type
_entity_poly.pdbx_seq_one_letter_code
_entity_poly.pdbx_strand_id
1 'polypeptide(L)'
;MYVYDWPDEPPPPRLVAAWRVLGTMPAERVPFWAADWLIAGWGDVSVAELAGLSGRDPRAVDDLLAAALDECGPDRRDLDAEGAGRERAAGMIAFTAIAEMHAAGRVTERWVATVVSTIVGTIPNESLSSLPLGRIHFLADEWEFGWGRSGDELRHEIQQACRTQLDATFETTKASPARNATAWWRRSRR
;
A
#
# COMPACT_ATOMS: atom_id res chain seq x y z
N MET A 1 9.35 1.93 19.15
CA MET A 1 9.01 3.35 18.92
C MET A 1 9.31 3.62 17.46
N TYR A 2 8.37 3.77 16.52
CA TYR A 2 6.92 3.96 16.58
C TYR A 2 6.15 2.65 16.32
N VAL A 3 5.16 2.33 17.17
CA VAL A 3 4.07 1.43 16.76
C VAL A 3 3.13 2.30 15.97
N TYR A 4 3.25 2.27 14.65
CA TYR A 4 2.23 2.83 13.79
C TYR A 4 0.93 2.09 14.11
N ASP A 5 -0.11 2.83 14.49
CA ASP A 5 -1.45 2.29 14.57
C ASP A 5 -1.92 2.09 13.12
N TRP A 6 -1.40 1.03 12.49
CA TRP A 6 -1.87 0.58 11.18
C TRP A 6 -3.32 0.15 11.37
N PRO A 7 -4.20 0.47 10.40
CA PRO A 7 -5.62 0.16 10.52
C PRO A 7 -5.84 -1.33 10.79
N ASP A 8 -6.86 -1.63 11.59
CA ASP A 8 -7.12 -2.99 12.09
C ASP A 8 -7.59 -3.96 11.00
N GLU A 9 -8.09 -3.47 9.86
CA GLU A 9 -8.49 -4.36 8.78
C GLU A 9 -7.27 -4.87 8.01
N PRO A 10 -7.22 -6.17 7.70
CA PRO A 10 -6.16 -6.74 6.89
C PRO A 10 -6.09 -6.07 5.52
N PRO A 11 -4.91 -5.57 5.11
CA PRO A 11 -4.70 -5.07 3.76
C PRO A 11 -4.86 -6.22 2.75
N PRO A 12 -5.31 -5.94 1.51
CA PRO A 12 -5.30 -6.95 0.46
C PRO A 12 -3.86 -7.35 0.09
N PRO A 13 -3.62 -8.58 -0.42
CA PRO A 13 -2.27 -9.06 -0.76
C PRO A 13 -1.50 -8.13 -1.71
N ARG A 14 -2.20 -7.49 -2.67
CA ARG A 14 -1.60 -6.51 -3.60
C ARG A 14 -0.97 -5.31 -2.88
N LEU A 15 -1.58 -4.85 -1.79
CA LEU A 15 -1.05 -3.72 -1.01
C LEU A 15 0.18 -4.14 -0.20
N VAL A 16 0.17 -5.36 0.37
CA VAL A 16 1.35 -5.89 1.05
C VAL A 16 2.52 -6.13 0.08
N ALA A 17 2.24 -6.58 -1.14
CA ALA A 17 3.26 -6.67 -2.19
C ALA A 17 3.90 -5.30 -2.50
N ALA A 18 3.10 -4.24 -2.55
CA ALA A 18 3.59 -2.88 -2.74
C ALA A 18 4.45 -2.41 -1.55
N TRP A 19 3.99 -2.61 -0.32
CA TRP A 19 4.78 -2.26 0.88
C TRP A 19 6.08 -3.05 1.00
N ARG A 20 6.10 -4.30 0.55
CA ARG A 20 7.33 -5.09 0.46
C ARG A 20 8.33 -4.47 -0.51
N VAL A 21 7.89 -4.05 -1.70
CA VAL A 21 8.75 -3.33 -2.67
C VAL A 21 9.27 -2.02 -2.07
N LEU A 22 8.43 -1.31 -1.31
CA LEU A 22 8.80 -0.04 -0.69
C LEU A 22 9.62 -0.18 0.61
N GLY A 23 9.84 -1.40 1.10
CA GLY A 23 10.56 -1.66 2.35
C GLY A 23 9.84 -1.15 3.61
N THR A 24 8.54 -0.87 3.54
CA THR A 24 7.76 -0.27 4.65
C THR A 24 6.80 -1.23 5.32
N MET A 25 6.93 -2.52 5.04
CA MET A 25 6.00 -3.53 5.52
C MET A 25 6.22 -3.86 7.01
N PRO A 26 5.17 -3.84 7.86
CA PRO A 26 5.27 -4.30 9.24
C PRO A 26 5.23 -5.83 9.29
N ALA A 27 6.39 -6.47 9.18
CA ALA A 27 6.54 -7.93 9.09
C ALA A 27 5.83 -8.68 10.24
N GLU A 28 5.75 -8.09 11.42
CA GLU A 28 5.09 -8.65 12.59
C GLU A 28 3.58 -8.81 12.46
N ARG A 29 2.92 -8.02 11.59
CA ARG A 29 1.47 -8.11 11.34
C ARG A 29 1.11 -9.02 10.17
N VAL A 30 2.06 -9.29 9.28
CA VAL A 30 1.83 -10.07 8.06
C VAL A 30 1.22 -11.46 8.33
N PRO A 31 1.68 -12.23 9.33
CA PRO A 31 1.04 -13.52 9.63
C PRO A 31 -0.43 -13.40 10.02
N PHE A 32 -0.79 -12.37 10.77
CA PHE A 32 -2.18 -12.12 11.13
C PHE A 32 -3.03 -11.81 9.89
N TRP A 33 -2.52 -10.95 8.99
CA TRP A 33 -3.20 -10.67 7.72
C TRP A 33 -3.32 -11.89 6.82
N ALA A 34 -2.31 -12.77 6.80
CA ALA A 34 -2.36 -14.02 6.06
C ALA A 34 -3.48 -14.96 6.54
N ALA A 35 -3.79 -14.96 7.84
CA ALA A 35 -4.93 -15.70 8.37
C ALA A 35 -6.26 -15.18 7.81
N ASP A 36 -6.42 -13.86 7.72
CA ASP A 36 -7.61 -13.24 7.11
C ASP A 36 -7.69 -13.50 5.60
N TRP A 37 -6.55 -13.51 4.91
CA TRP A 37 -6.46 -13.85 3.48
C TRP A 37 -7.00 -15.27 3.21
N LEU A 38 -6.64 -16.25 4.04
CA LEU A 38 -7.21 -17.60 3.95
C LEU A 38 -8.72 -17.62 4.12
N ILE A 39 -9.25 -16.90 5.11
CA ILE A 39 -10.70 -16.81 5.36
C ILE A 39 -11.41 -16.20 4.13
N ALA A 40 -10.78 -15.20 3.51
CA ALA A 40 -11.28 -14.56 2.30
C ALA A 40 -11.02 -15.37 1.01
N GLY A 41 -10.40 -16.55 1.10
CA GLY A 41 -10.17 -17.47 -0.02
C GLY A 41 -8.96 -17.12 -0.91
N TRP A 42 -7.99 -16.39 -0.37
CA TRP A 42 -6.74 -16.05 -1.05
C TRP A 42 -5.65 -17.08 -0.74
N GLY A 43 -5.03 -17.61 -1.80
CA GLY A 43 -3.92 -18.56 -1.72
C GLY A 43 -4.27 -19.91 -1.08
N ASP A 44 -3.23 -20.69 -0.76
CA ASP A 44 -3.38 -22.05 -0.24
C ASP A 44 -2.25 -22.35 0.77
N VAL A 45 -1.25 -23.15 0.36
CA VAL A 45 -0.22 -23.71 1.26
C VAL A 45 0.69 -22.62 1.82
N SER A 46 1.27 -21.77 0.98
CA SER A 46 2.23 -20.75 1.43
C SER A 46 1.55 -19.69 2.29
N VAL A 47 0.29 -19.36 2.00
CA VAL A 47 -0.50 -18.44 2.85
C VAL A 47 -0.79 -19.06 4.21
N ALA A 48 -1.11 -20.36 4.26
CA ALA A 48 -1.31 -21.07 5.53
C ALA A 48 -0.04 -21.19 6.38
N GLU A 49 1.10 -21.47 5.75
CA GLU A 49 2.39 -21.47 6.43
C GLU A 49 2.74 -20.09 6.99
N LEU A 50 2.53 -19.03 6.19
CA LEU A 50 2.73 -17.64 6.61
C LEU A 50 1.82 -17.27 7.79
N ALA A 51 0.55 -17.68 7.78
CA ALA A 51 -0.41 -17.44 8.85
C ALA A 51 -0.03 -18.16 10.16
N GLY A 52 0.69 -19.28 10.07
CA GLY A 52 1.20 -20.01 11.22
C GLY A 52 2.40 -19.35 11.92
N LEU A 53 3.01 -18.32 11.32
CA LEU A 53 4.15 -17.64 11.91
C LEU A 53 3.74 -16.72 13.06
N SER A 54 4.65 -16.55 14.02
CA SER A 54 4.47 -15.60 15.13
C SER A 54 4.75 -14.13 14.76
N GLY A 55 5.32 -13.87 13.56
CA GLY A 55 5.76 -12.54 13.12
C GLY A 55 7.01 -12.01 13.82
N ARG A 56 7.57 -12.73 14.80
CA ARG A 56 8.74 -12.28 15.58
C ARG A 56 10.07 -12.39 14.84
N ASP A 57 10.12 -13.17 13.76
CA ASP A 57 11.26 -13.25 12.87
C ASP A 57 10.90 -12.63 11.51
N PRO A 58 11.29 -11.37 11.28
CA PRO A 58 11.00 -10.68 10.02
C PRO A 58 11.61 -11.36 8.80
N ARG A 59 12.71 -12.11 8.96
CA ARG A 59 13.33 -12.83 7.83
C ARG A 59 12.48 -14.01 7.40
N ALA A 60 12.04 -14.82 8.36
CA ALA A 60 11.13 -15.94 8.08
C ALA A 60 9.82 -15.44 7.42
N VAL A 61 9.31 -14.28 7.85
CA VAL A 61 8.16 -13.64 7.20
C VAL A 61 8.48 -13.24 5.76
N ASP A 62 9.59 -12.53 5.49
CA ASP A 62 9.92 -12.10 4.13
C ASP A 62 10.19 -13.26 3.16
N ASP A 63 10.86 -14.32 3.65
CA ASP A 63 11.17 -15.52 2.88
C ASP A 63 9.90 -16.22 2.39
N LEU A 64 8.88 -16.35 3.26
CA LEU A 64 7.61 -16.99 2.93
C LEU A 64 6.63 -16.07 2.20
N LEU A 65 6.70 -14.77 2.46
CA LEU A 65 5.77 -13.80 1.90
C LEU A 65 5.81 -13.76 0.37
N ALA A 66 7.00 -13.92 -0.24
CA ALA A 66 7.11 -13.95 -1.69
C ALA A 66 6.23 -15.06 -2.31
N ALA A 67 6.30 -16.27 -1.76
CA ALA A 67 5.51 -17.41 -2.22
C ALA A 67 4.02 -17.24 -1.92
N ALA A 68 3.68 -16.75 -0.72
CA ALA A 68 2.29 -16.47 -0.34
C ALA A 68 1.63 -15.43 -1.26
N LEU A 69 2.35 -14.36 -1.62
CA LEU A 69 1.85 -13.35 -2.55
C LEU A 69 1.67 -13.93 -3.97
N ASP A 70 2.53 -14.86 -4.39
CA ASP A 70 2.39 -15.55 -5.68
C ASP A 70 1.13 -16.42 -5.74
N GLU A 71 0.80 -17.13 -4.66
CA GLU A 71 -0.44 -17.89 -4.57
C GLU A 71 -1.70 -17.01 -4.58
N CYS A 72 -1.61 -15.82 -3.98
CA CYS A 72 -2.73 -14.88 -3.93
C CYS A 72 -3.10 -14.28 -5.30
N GLY A 73 -2.23 -14.44 -6.32
CA GLY A 73 -2.47 -13.96 -7.68
C GLY A 73 -2.79 -12.46 -7.84
N PRO A 74 -2.29 -11.51 -7.02
CA PRO A 74 -2.38 -10.11 -7.39
C PRO A 74 -1.70 -9.95 -8.75
N ASP A 75 -2.31 -9.21 -9.67
CA ASP A 75 -1.82 -9.01 -11.05
C ASP A 75 -0.40 -8.39 -11.01
N ARG A 76 0.62 -9.26 -10.91
CA ARG A 76 2.03 -8.92 -10.69
C ARG A 76 2.59 -8.04 -11.78
N ARG A 77 1.92 -7.97 -12.93
CA ARG A 77 2.31 -7.21 -14.11
C ARG A 77 2.57 -5.74 -13.82
N ASP A 78 1.87 -5.16 -12.83
CA ASP A 78 2.12 -3.77 -12.42
C ASP A 78 3.45 -3.63 -11.66
N LEU A 79 3.90 -4.67 -10.94
CA LEU A 79 5.12 -4.71 -10.13
C LEU A 79 6.27 -5.51 -10.76
N ASP A 80 6.11 -5.99 -12.00
CA ASP A 80 7.12 -6.74 -12.76
C ASP A 80 8.11 -5.81 -13.49
N ALA A 81 7.87 -4.50 -13.48
CA ALA A 81 8.84 -3.52 -13.94
C ALA A 81 10.14 -3.58 -13.10
N GLU A 82 11.26 -3.12 -13.65
CA GLU A 82 12.54 -3.06 -12.94
C GLU A 82 12.84 -1.66 -12.39
N GLY A 83 13.64 -1.60 -11.32
CA GLY A 83 14.14 -0.37 -10.71
C GLY A 83 13.05 0.66 -10.40
N ALA A 84 13.26 1.90 -10.84
CA ALA A 84 12.38 3.03 -10.55
C ALA A 84 10.93 2.84 -11.06
N GLY A 85 10.73 2.05 -12.12
CA GLY A 85 9.39 1.72 -12.61
C GLY A 85 8.61 0.87 -11.61
N ARG A 86 9.29 -0.09 -10.97
CA ARG A 86 8.73 -0.97 -9.92
C ARG A 86 8.30 -0.17 -8.70
N GLU A 87 9.20 0.68 -8.22
CA GLU A 87 8.97 1.51 -7.03
C GLU A 87 7.84 2.50 -7.28
N ARG A 88 7.79 3.14 -8.45
CA ARG A 88 6.68 4.02 -8.82
C ARG A 88 5.34 3.29 -8.82
N ALA A 89 5.27 2.09 -9.39
CA ALA A 89 4.05 1.30 -9.41
C ALA A 89 3.61 0.88 -8.00
N ALA A 90 4.55 0.44 -7.16
CA ALA A 90 4.29 0.15 -5.75
C ALA A 90 3.81 1.40 -5.00
N GLY A 91 4.44 2.56 -5.23
CA GLY A 91 4.02 3.85 -4.69
C GLY A 91 2.60 4.22 -5.09
N MET A 92 2.23 4.02 -6.37
CA MET A 92 0.87 4.26 -6.85
C MET A 92 -0.16 3.40 -6.10
N ILE A 93 0.12 2.10 -5.92
CA ILE A 93 -0.75 1.19 -5.16
C ILE A 93 -0.87 1.64 -3.70
N ALA A 94 0.26 1.86 -3.03
CA ALA A 94 0.30 2.20 -1.61
C ALA A 94 -0.37 3.56 -1.33
N PHE A 95 -0.05 4.59 -2.11
CA PHE A 95 -0.63 5.92 -1.94
C PHE A 95 -2.11 5.96 -2.28
N THR A 96 -2.57 5.19 -3.27
CA THR A 96 -4.00 5.06 -3.55
C THR A 96 -4.73 4.46 -2.35
N ALA A 97 -4.23 3.34 -1.81
CA ALA A 97 -4.85 2.72 -0.64
C ALA A 97 -4.88 3.66 0.58
N ILE A 98 -3.81 4.44 0.80
CA ILE A 98 -3.77 5.46 1.85
C ILE A 98 -4.84 6.54 1.63
N ALA A 99 -4.98 7.02 0.40
CA ALA A 99 -6.00 8.02 0.06
C ALA A 99 -7.43 7.46 0.21
N GLU A 100 -7.66 6.18 -0.13
CA GLU A 100 -8.95 5.50 0.08
C GLU A 100 -9.28 5.36 1.58
N MET A 101 -8.30 4.98 2.40
CA MET A 101 -8.48 4.90 3.85
C MET A 101 -8.80 6.27 4.46
N HIS A 102 -8.16 7.34 3.98
CA HIS A 102 -8.46 8.71 4.40
C HIS A 102 -9.87 9.13 3.97
N ALA A 103 -10.26 8.87 2.72
CA ALA A 103 -11.59 9.16 2.22
C ALA A 103 -12.70 8.41 2.98
N ALA A 104 -12.40 7.20 3.46
CA ALA A 104 -13.30 6.41 4.31
C ALA A 104 -13.31 6.87 5.79
N GLY A 105 -12.53 7.88 6.17
CA GLY A 105 -12.44 8.40 7.54
C GLY A 105 -11.72 7.47 8.51
N ARG A 106 -10.92 6.53 8.00
CA ARG A 106 -10.25 5.49 8.80
C ARG A 106 -8.89 5.91 9.32
N VAL A 107 -8.29 6.90 8.68
CA VAL A 107 -6.99 7.47 9.07
C VAL A 107 -7.08 8.99 9.04
N THR A 108 -6.29 9.64 9.89
CA THR A 108 -6.22 11.11 9.97
C THR A 108 -5.22 11.68 8.97
N GLU A 109 -5.29 12.97 8.68
CA GLU A 109 -4.29 13.64 7.84
C GLU A 109 -2.88 13.52 8.42
N ARG A 110 -2.74 13.61 9.75
CA ARG A 110 -1.44 13.43 10.41
C ARG A 110 -0.88 12.04 10.15
N TRP A 111 -1.71 11.00 10.26
CA TRP A 111 -1.30 9.62 9.94
C TRP A 111 -0.84 9.50 8.48
N VAL A 112 -1.60 10.07 7.54
CA VAL A 112 -1.25 10.09 6.10
C VAL A 112 0.12 10.74 5.89
N ALA A 113 0.35 11.93 6.44
CA ALA A 113 1.63 12.63 6.29
C ALA A 113 2.80 11.80 6.84
N THR A 114 2.65 11.20 8.03
CA THR A 114 3.71 10.40 8.64
C THR A 114 4.03 9.14 7.82
N VAL A 115 3.01 8.42 7.35
CA VAL A 115 3.23 7.20 6.55
C VAL A 115 3.84 7.53 5.19
N VAL A 116 3.36 8.59 4.52
CA VAL A 116 3.95 9.03 3.25
C VAL A 116 5.40 9.47 3.42
N SER A 117 5.70 10.25 4.46
CA SER A 117 7.08 10.65 4.79
C SER A 117 7.98 9.43 4.99
N THR A 118 7.49 8.43 5.73
CA THR A 118 8.23 7.18 5.98
C THR A 118 8.52 6.42 4.68
N ILE A 119 7.52 6.27 3.81
CA ILE A 119 7.67 5.59 2.51
C ILE A 119 8.72 6.30 1.64
N VAL A 120 8.60 7.61 1.47
CA VAL A 120 9.52 8.39 0.63
C VAL A 120 10.93 8.46 1.25
N GLY A 121 11.03 8.49 2.57
CA GLY A 121 12.31 8.50 3.30
C GLY A 121 13.05 7.17 3.26
N THR A 122 12.34 6.04 3.13
CA THR A 122 12.94 4.69 3.09
C THR A 122 13.62 4.42 1.75
N ILE A 123 13.00 4.87 0.65
CA ILE A 123 13.58 4.77 -0.69
C ILE A 123 13.57 6.16 -1.32
N PRO A 124 14.66 6.93 -1.21
CA PRO A 124 14.77 8.24 -1.84
C PRO A 124 14.71 8.10 -3.37
N ASN A 125 13.51 8.23 -3.92
CA ASN A 125 13.26 8.11 -5.35
C ASN A 125 12.36 9.26 -5.82
N GLU A 126 12.86 10.06 -6.77
CA GLU A 126 12.10 11.13 -7.42
C GLU A 126 10.78 10.64 -8.06
N SER A 127 10.75 9.38 -8.47
CA SER A 127 9.55 8.73 -9.02
C SER A 127 8.44 8.58 -8.00
N LEU A 128 8.76 8.42 -6.70
CA LEU A 128 7.77 8.43 -5.63
C LEU A 128 7.34 9.85 -5.29
N SER A 129 8.31 10.77 -5.11
CA SER A 129 8.03 12.18 -4.79
C SER A 129 7.28 12.92 -5.89
N SER A 130 7.26 12.42 -7.12
CA SER A 130 6.48 12.99 -8.22
C SER A 130 4.99 12.56 -8.23
N LEU A 131 4.62 11.50 -7.51
CA LEU A 131 3.22 11.09 -7.32
C LEU A 131 2.47 12.12 -6.47
N PRO A 132 1.15 12.31 -6.66
CA PRO A 132 0.37 13.29 -5.93
C PRO A 132 0.56 13.24 -4.41
N LEU A 133 0.46 12.03 -3.82
CA LEU A 133 0.71 11.87 -2.38
C LEU A 133 2.19 11.95 -2.02
N GLY A 134 3.11 11.47 -2.87
CA GLY A 134 4.54 11.56 -2.59
C GLY A 134 5.06 13.00 -2.44
N ARG A 135 4.38 13.98 -3.05
CA ARG A 135 4.74 15.41 -2.94
C ARG A 135 4.57 15.97 -1.54
N ILE A 136 3.78 15.34 -0.67
CA ILE A 136 3.55 15.82 0.70
C ILE A 136 4.49 15.20 1.74
N HIS A 137 5.54 14.49 1.33
CA HIS A 137 6.42 13.77 2.27
C HIS A 137 7.08 14.64 3.34
N PHE A 138 7.32 15.93 3.08
CA PHE A 138 7.90 16.86 4.05
C PHE A 138 6.89 17.44 5.04
N LEU A 139 5.58 17.21 4.84
CA LEU A 139 4.54 17.79 5.71
C LEU A 139 4.51 17.19 7.10
N ALA A 140 5.01 15.97 7.27
CA ALA A 140 5.13 15.33 8.58
C ALA A 140 6.01 16.17 9.51
N ASP A 141 7.14 16.66 9.00
CA ASP A 141 8.09 17.48 9.77
C ASP A 141 7.50 18.85 10.11
N GLU A 142 6.85 19.51 9.13
CA GLU A 142 6.13 20.78 9.36
C GLU A 142 5.11 20.63 10.51
N TRP A 143 4.35 19.54 10.48
CA TRP A 143 3.37 19.26 11.52
C TRP A 143 4.00 18.92 12.88
N GLU A 144 5.03 18.08 12.91
CA GLU A 144 5.65 17.63 14.15
C GLU A 144 6.32 18.78 14.90
N PHE A 145 7.06 19.62 14.19
CA PHE A 145 7.83 20.72 14.80
C PHE A 145 7.07 22.04 14.81
N GLY A 146 5.85 22.09 14.25
CA GLY A 146 4.99 23.27 14.28
C GLY A 146 5.57 24.48 13.54
N TRP A 147 6.34 24.23 12.49
CA TRP A 147 6.97 25.25 11.64
C TRP A 147 6.30 25.28 10.26
N GLY A 148 6.35 26.45 9.61
CA GLY A 148 5.71 26.62 8.31
C GLY A 148 4.20 26.82 8.43
N ARG A 149 3.43 25.93 7.82
CA ARG A 149 1.97 26.03 7.72
C ARG A 149 1.27 25.77 9.06
N SER A 150 0.08 26.35 9.20
CA SER A 150 -0.85 26.03 10.27
C SER A 150 -1.41 24.60 10.12
N GLY A 151 -1.93 24.04 11.22
CA GLY A 151 -2.57 22.72 11.19
C GLY A 151 -3.76 22.64 10.21
N ASP A 152 -4.50 23.72 10.01
CA ASP A 152 -5.60 23.77 9.03
C ASP A 152 -5.11 23.75 7.59
N GLU A 153 -4.05 24.50 7.29
CA GLU A 153 -3.42 24.51 5.96
C GLU A 153 -2.80 23.13 5.65
N LEU A 154 -2.15 22.49 6.63
CA LEU A 154 -1.61 21.14 6.47
C LEU A 154 -2.71 20.12 6.22
N ARG A 155 -3.82 20.17 6.99
CA ARG A 155 -5.00 19.33 6.73
C ARG A 155 -5.50 19.51 5.31
N HIS A 156 -5.67 20.76 4.89
CA HIS A 156 -6.19 21.06 3.56
C HIS A 156 -5.29 20.49 2.46
N GLU A 157 -3.97 20.70 2.55
CA GLU A 157 -3.01 20.20 1.57
C GLU A 157 -3.06 18.67 1.45
N ILE A 158 -3.12 17.97 2.59
CA ILE A 158 -3.17 16.50 2.62
C ILE A 158 -4.47 15.98 2.01
N GLN A 159 -5.61 16.64 2.31
CA GLN A 159 -6.90 16.31 1.71
C GLN A 159 -6.89 16.49 0.19
N GLN A 160 -6.28 17.58 -0.31
CA GLN A 160 -6.14 17.82 -1.75
C GLN A 160 -5.23 16.79 -2.42
N ALA A 161 -4.12 16.43 -1.78
CA ALA A 161 -3.22 15.41 -2.27
C ALA A 161 -3.91 14.03 -2.35
N CYS A 162 -4.69 13.67 -1.33
CA CYS A 162 -5.48 12.42 -1.33
C CYS A 162 -6.48 12.38 -2.50
N ARG A 163 -7.24 13.46 -2.72
CA ARG A 163 -8.18 13.54 -3.85
C ARG A 163 -7.47 13.42 -5.20
N THR A 164 -6.39 14.18 -5.37
CA THR A 164 -5.58 14.16 -6.60
C THR A 164 -4.99 12.77 -6.87
N GLN A 165 -4.59 12.05 -5.81
CA GLN A 165 -4.10 10.68 -5.92
C GLN A 165 -5.16 9.72 -6.44
N LEU A 166 -6.39 9.81 -5.92
CA LEU A 166 -7.52 8.99 -6.38
C LEU A 166 -7.86 9.31 -7.85
N ASP A 167 -7.94 10.59 -8.21
CA ASP A 167 -8.23 11.04 -9.57
C ASP A 167 -7.18 10.53 -10.58
N ALA A 168 -5.89 10.59 -10.23
CA ALA A 168 -4.81 10.08 -11.07
C ALA A 168 -4.90 8.56 -11.31
N THR A 169 -5.35 7.79 -10.30
CA THR A 169 -5.57 6.35 -10.42
C THR A 169 -6.74 6.02 -11.34
N PHE A 170 -7.83 6.80 -11.28
CA PHE A 170 -8.96 6.64 -12.18
C PHE A 170 -8.58 6.90 -13.65
N GLU A 171 -7.80 7.94 -13.92
CA GLU A 171 -7.34 8.25 -15.29
C GLU A 171 -6.37 7.20 -15.83
N THR A 172 -5.48 6.66 -14.98
CA THR A 172 -4.57 5.56 -15.36
C THR A 172 -5.36 4.30 -15.74
N THR A 173 -6.44 4.01 -15.01
CA THR A 173 -7.31 2.86 -15.28
C THR A 173 -8.09 3.03 -16.58
N LYS A 174 -8.59 4.25 -16.85
CA LYS A 174 -9.32 4.58 -18.08
C LYS A 174 -8.43 4.57 -19.33
N ALA A 175 -7.19 5.02 -19.21
CA ALA A 175 -6.19 5.01 -20.29
C ALA A 175 -5.70 3.58 -20.64
N SER A 176 -6.02 2.57 -19.82
CA SER A 176 -5.71 1.16 -20.04
C SER A 176 -6.98 0.32 -20.31
N PRO A 177 -7.73 0.56 -21.41
CA PRO A 177 -9.02 -0.10 -21.66
C PRO A 177 -8.92 -1.61 -21.98
N ALA A 178 -7.72 -2.20 -22.01
CA ALA A 178 -7.53 -3.63 -22.27
C ALA A 178 -7.85 -4.55 -21.07
N ARG A 179 -8.19 -4.00 -19.88
CA ARG A 179 -8.09 -4.75 -18.60
C ARG A 179 -9.40 -5.24 -17.96
N ASN A 180 -10.58 -4.99 -18.52
CA ASN A 180 -11.86 -5.30 -17.82
C ASN A 180 -12.83 -6.28 -18.52
N ALA A 181 -12.40 -7.06 -19.52
CA ALA A 181 -13.31 -7.94 -20.26
C ALA A 181 -12.85 -9.39 -20.38
N THR A 182 -12.54 -10.10 -19.28
CA THR A 182 -12.43 -11.58 -19.35
C THR A 182 -12.60 -12.41 -18.07
N ALA A 183 -12.93 -11.86 -16.89
CA ALA A 183 -12.80 -12.63 -15.65
C ALA A 183 -14.08 -13.13 -14.93
N TRP A 184 -15.30 -12.85 -15.38
CA TRP A 184 -16.50 -13.17 -14.54
C TRP A 184 -17.60 -14.08 -15.11
N TRP A 185 -17.59 -14.49 -16.38
CA TRP A 185 -18.74 -15.23 -16.96
C TRP A 185 -18.51 -16.69 -17.42
N ARG A 186 -17.38 -17.34 -17.11
CA ARG A 186 -17.11 -18.73 -17.59
C ARG A 186 -16.84 -19.78 -16.50
N ARG A 187 -17.43 -19.68 -15.31
CA ARG A 187 -17.45 -20.79 -14.34
C ARG A 187 -18.81 -21.09 -13.71
N SER A 188 -19.91 -20.72 -14.39
CA SER A 188 -21.28 -21.09 -13.97
C SER A 188 -21.91 -22.19 -14.83
N ARG A 189 -21.17 -22.82 -15.76
CA ARG A 189 -21.65 -23.98 -16.53
C ARG A 189 -20.49 -24.90 -16.91
N ARG A 190 -20.23 -25.90 -16.08
CA ARG A 190 -20.02 -27.30 -16.48
C ARG A 190 -20.05 -28.17 -15.24
#